data_AF-A0A562SQ28-F1
#
_entry.id   AF-A0A562SQ28-F1
#
_cell.length_a   1.000
_cell.length_b   1.000
_cell.length_c   1.000
_cell.angle_alpha   90.00
_cell.angle_beta   90.00
_cell.angle_gamma   90.00
#
_symmetry.space_group_name_H-M   'P 1'
#
loop_
_entity.id
_entity.type
_entity.pdbx_description
1 polymer ?
#
loop_
_entity_poly.entity_id
_entity_poly.type
_entity_poly.pdbx_seq_one_letter_code
_entity_poly.pdbx_strand_id
1 'polypeptide(L)'
;MQGIFTRKDVFSFWLPAIAAVTCFVAGIVFQQNLLLVLPFAVLAGIAFGFNLRFLFFVLLFAIPLSTEFEVTATLSTDLPDEPLMLLLAGSLLVLFLVKPHVLPVEIKKSSLVVLLLLQLLWMLVTVLFSQEVWLSIKYCLAKGWFIMAFVVGGLLFLRTKEDFATASKALIFSMLITVLYSLIQHAAKGFTFEAINSTLDPFFRNHVNYSALLVCLSPVLLLWYNYTSQRMRKWVLACMLLFLVALFFAYSRGAWLCLLSGFITWHAVQKRFLLSLIAVTLLVAAVSLFALVENDNYMKFAPDINTTRQHFDLNEHLEATYTLKDMSTMERFYRWIAGVKMVNEEKLKGYGPNTFTTYYKEYTVAAFKTWVSKNEERSSVHNYFLLAAIEQGLPGLLLLLALLIGMFAIAVKAYHTLTDAFERSLAITAAVILSMIVTLNLLSDLIETDKIGSIYFLLLGIFIRLQVKTKEQQSTVLQ
;
A
#
# COMPACT_ATOMS: atom_id res chain seq x y z
N MET A 1 15.89 16.37 -22.48
CA MET A 1 14.74 17.10 -23.05
C MET A 1 14.78 18.52 -22.51
N GLN A 2 14.94 19.51 -23.39
CA GLN A 2 15.09 20.94 -23.08
C GLN A 2 13.85 21.53 -22.38
N GLY A 3 14.08 22.59 -21.61
CA GLY A 3 13.19 23.14 -20.58
C GLY A 3 11.79 23.50 -21.07
N ILE A 4 10.80 22.98 -20.36
CA ILE A 4 9.36 23.10 -20.64
C ILE A 4 8.79 24.21 -19.74
N PHE A 5 9.10 25.50 -20.02
CA PHE A 5 8.46 26.76 -19.54
C PHE A 5 9.13 27.65 -18.44
N THR A 6 8.69 28.93 -18.37
CA THR A 6 9.28 30.12 -17.68
C THR A 6 8.53 30.58 -16.41
N ARG A 7 8.92 31.67 -15.73
CA ARG A 7 8.34 32.13 -14.44
C ARG A 7 6.93 32.73 -14.51
N LYS A 8 6.52 33.29 -15.66
CA LYS A 8 5.17 33.84 -15.88
C LYS A 8 4.10 32.75 -15.91
N ASP A 9 4.53 31.55 -16.25
CA ASP A 9 3.70 30.36 -16.37
C ASP A 9 3.10 30.03 -15.00
N VAL A 10 3.89 30.01 -13.92
CA VAL A 10 3.47 29.65 -12.55
C VAL A 10 2.15 30.32 -12.09
N PHE A 11 1.99 31.63 -12.21
CA PHE A 11 0.77 32.34 -11.75
C PHE A 11 -0.49 32.05 -12.59
N SER A 12 -0.33 31.66 -13.85
CA SER A 12 -1.43 31.26 -14.74
C SER A 12 -2.03 29.89 -14.38
N PHE A 13 -1.33 29.08 -13.57
CA PHE A 13 -1.69 27.67 -13.33
C PHE A 13 -2.25 27.38 -11.94
N TRP A 14 -1.90 28.16 -10.92
CA TRP A 14 -2.38 27.91 -9.56
C TRP A 14 -3.84 28.32 -9.36
N LEU A 15 -4.31 29.41 -9.97
CA LEU A 15 -5.71 29.84 -9.87
C LEU A 15 -6.70 28.79 -10.41
N PRO A 16 -6.50 28.21 -11.61
CA PRO A 16 -7.39 27.19 -12.17
C PRO A 16 -7.35 25.85 -11.41
N ALA A 17 -6.18 25.46 -10.89
CA ALA A 17 -6.04 24.26 -10.07
C ALA A 17 -6.77 24.39 -8.73
N ILE A 18 -6.62 25.55 -8.08
CA ILE A 18 -7.39 25.90 -6.88
C ILE A 18 -8.89 25.90 -7.23
N ALA A 19 -9.31 26.51 -8.35
CA ALA A 19 -10.70 26.51 -8.78
C ALA A 19 -11.26 25.10 -9.06
N ALA A 20 -10.47 24.19 -9.63
CA ALA A 20 -10.89 22.80 -9.87
C ALA A 20 -11.08 22.03 -8.55
N VAL A 21 -10.15 22.18 -7.60
CA VAL A 21 -10.28 21.61 -6.25
C VAL A 21 -11.46 22.22 -5.51
N THR A 22 -11.65 23.54 -5.58
CA THR A 22 -12.80 24.22 -4.99
C THR A 22 -14.12 23.78 -5.63
N CYS A 23 -14.18 23.58 -6.94
CA CYS A 23 -15.38 23.06 -7.61
C CYS A 23 -15.69 21.61 -7.23
N PHE A 24 -14.67 20.77 -7.06
CA PHE A 24 -14.84 19.39 -6.62
C PHE A 24 -15.36 19.34 -5.17
N VAL A 25 -14.72 20.07 -4.26
CA VAL A 25 -15.14 20.18 -2.85
C VAL A 25 -16.54 20.79 -2.76
N ALA A 26 -16.83 21.85 -3.51
CA ALA A 26 -18.17 22.45 -3.58
C ALA A 26 -19.21 21.47 -4.16
N GLY A 27 -18.86 20.67 -5.16
CA GLY A 27 -19.74 19.65 -5.72
C GLY A 27 -20.12 18.58 -4.69
N ILE A 28 -19.18 18.18 -3.83
CA ILE A 28 -19.43 17.26 -2.72
C ILE A 28 -20.29 17.91 -1.63
N VAL A 29 -19.91 19.11 -1.18
CA VAL A 29 -20.59 19.82 -0.08
C VAL A 29 -22.02 20.20 -0.46
N PHE A 30 -22.25 20.68 -1.68
CA PHE A 30 -23.55 21.12 -2.16
C PHE A 30 -24.34 20.04 -2.92
N GLN A 31 -23.84 18.81 -3.00
CA GLN A 31 -24.45 17.69 -3.74
C GLN A 31 -24.83 18.03 -5.20
N GLN A 32 -24.00 18.83 -5.87
CA GLN A 32 -24.25 19.30 -7.23
C GLN A 32 -23.43 18.48 -8.24
N ASN A 33 -24.09 17.58 -8.96
CA ASN A 33 -23.46 16.64 -9.89
C ASN A 33 -22.68 17.31 -11.03
N LEU A 34 -23.10 18.51 -11.47
CA LEU A 34 -22.42 19.25 -12.54
C LEU A 34 -21.04 19.78 -12.10
N LEU A 35 -20.92 20.17 -10.83
CA LEU A 35 -19.68 20.66 -10.23
C LEU A 35 -18.66 19.55 -9.99
N LEU A 36 -19.09 18.28 -9.99
CA LEU A 36 -18.19 17.13 -9.93
C LEU A 36 -17.49 16.87 -11.27
N VAL A 37 -18.09 17.29 -12.40
CA VAL A 37 -17.56 17.07 -13.77
C VAL A 37 -16.64 18.21 -14.23
N LEU A 38 -16.91 19.44 -13.78
CA LEU A 38 -16.14 20.66 -14.08
C LEU A 38 -14.63 20.57 -13.76
N PRO A 39 -14.20 19.95 -12.64
CA PRO A 39 -12.80 19.69 -12.36
C PRO A 39 -12.17 18.92 -13.51
N PHE A 40 -12.77 17.85 -14.01
CA PHE A 40 -12.19 17.05 -15.09
C PHE A 40 -12.03 17.82 -16.41
N ALA A 41 -12.93 18.77 -16.73
CA ALA A 41 -12.80 19.64 -17.90
C ALA A 41 -11.68 20.68 -17.74
N VAL A 42 -11.54 21.28 -16.55
CA VAL A 42 -10.46 22.21 -16.21
C VAL A 42 -9.11 21.47 -16.12
N LEU A 43 -9.10 20.27 -15.56
CA LEU A 43 -7.96 19.37 -15.44
C LEU A 43 -7.51 18.84 -16.81
N ALA A 44 -8.43 18.61 -17.75
CA ALA A 44 -8.10 18.28 -19.13
C ALA A 44 -7.41 19.45 -19.87
N GLY A 45 -7.82 20.71 -19.60
CA GLY A 45 -7.11 21.90 -20.10
C GLY A 45 -5.73 22.10 -19.46
N ILE A 46 -5.60 21.76 -18.18
CA ILE A 46 -4.36 21.77 -17.39
C ILE A 46 -3.39 20.65 -17.81
N ALA A 47 -3.88 19.46 -18.20
CA ALA A 47 -3.06 18.32 -18.65
C ALA A 47 -2.17 18.66 -19.88
N PHE A 48 -2.54 19.67 -20.66
CA PHE A 48 -1.73 20.19 -21.76
C PHE A 48 -0.73 21.29 -21.36
N GLY A 49 -0.88 21.91 -20.18
CA GLY A 49 0.02 22.94 -19.64
C GLY A 49 0.94 22.47 -18.52
N PHE A 50 0.63 21.36 -17.84
CA PHE A 50 1.38 20.86 -16.68
C PHE A 50 2.53 19.93 -17.08
N ASN A 51 3.66 20.08 -16.39
CA ASN A 51 4.71 19.09 -16.39
C ASN A 51 4.26 17.87 -15.56
N LEU A 52 3.62 16.90 -16.21
CA LEU A 52 3.10 15.68 -15.56
C LEU A 52 4.18 14.92 -14.78
N ARG A 53 5.44 14.99 -15.24
CA ARG A 53 6.58 14.41 -14.53
C ARG A 53 6.81 15.13 -13.20
N PHE A 54 6.76 16.47 -13.18
CA PHE A 54 6.84 17.24 -11.94
C PHE A 54 5.69 16.91 -10.99
N LEU A 55 4.45 16.89 -11.49
CA LEU A 55 3.27 16.51 -10.71
C LEU A 55 3.42 15.12 -10.06
N PHE A 56 3.92 14.14 -10.80
CA PHE A 56 4.19 12.80 -10.25
C PHE A 56 5.20 12.83 -9.10
N PHE A 57 6.30 13.59 -9.20
CA PHE A 57 7.25 13.69 -8.09
C PHE A 57 6.71 14.51 -6.91
N VAL A 58 5.85 15.50 -7.15
CA VAL A 58 5.12 16.22 -6.07
C VAL A 58 4.15 15.29 -5.37
N LEU A 59 3.42 14.45 -6.10
CA LEU A 59 2.56 13.41 -5.52
C LEU A 59 3.38 12.47 -4.62
N LEU A 60 4.53 11.98 -5.10
CA LEU A 60 5.41 11.13 -4.26
C LEU A 60 5.91 11.85 -3.00
N PHE A 61 6.16 13.15 -3.07
CA PHE A 61 6.53 13.96 -1.90
C PHE A 61 5.36 14.15 -0.93
N ALA A 62 4.12 14.21 -1.44
CA ALA A 62 2.93 14.43 -0.63
C ALA A 62 2.54 13.21 0.21
N ILE A 63 2.79 11.97 -0.25
CA ILE A 63 2.33 10.74 0.41
C ILE A 63 2.66 10.69 1.92
N PRO A 64 3.91 10.85 2.38
CA PRO A 64 4.19 10.79 3.82
C PRO A 64 3.56 11.95 4.60
N LEU A 65 3.32 13.09 3.95
CA LEU A 65 2.75 14.30 4.53
C LEU A 65 1.22 14.35 4.42
N SER A 66 0.59 13.35 3.80
CA SER A 66 -0.85 13.33 3.64
C SER A 66 -1.55 13.04 4.96
N THR A 67 -2.69 13.69 5.16
CA THR A 67 -3.52 13.64 6.36
C THR A 67 -4.92 13.21 5.98
N GLU A 68 -5.47 12.26 6.75
CA GLU A 68 -6.87 11.87 6.64
C GLU A 68 -7.77 13.05 7.06
N PHE A 69 -8.60 13.51 6.13
CA PHE A 69 -9.52 14.62 6.34
C PHE A 69 -10.96 14.14 6.20
N GLU A 70 -11.74 14.26 7.28
CA GLU A 70 -13.16 13.95 7.28
C GLU A 70 -13.95 15.08 6.60
N VAL A 71 -14.45 14.83 5.38
CA VAL A 71 -15.31 15.76 4.64
C VAL A 71 -16.74 15.72 5.17
N THR A 72 -17.21 14.51 5.51
CA THR A 72 -18.49 14.26 6.20
C THR A 72 -18.32 13.07 7.14
N ALA A 73 -19.32 12.81 8.00
CA ALA A 73 -19.32 11.65 8.89
C ALA A 73 -19.22 10.27 8.18
N THR A 74 -19.33 10.23 6.85
CA THR A 74 -19.26 8.98 6.05
C THR A 74 -18.29 9.06 4.88
N LEU A 75 -17.60 10.20 4.70
CA LEU A 75 -16.69 10.44 3.59
C LEU A 75 -15.43 11.11 4.13
N SER A 76 -14.31 10.39 4.10
CA SER A 76 -12.98 10.92 4.31
C SER A 76 -12.19 10.93 2.99
N THR A 77 -11.15 11.75 2.93
CA THR A 77 -10.18 11.81 1.83
C THR A 77 -8.82 12.17 2.40
N ASP A 78 -7.74 11.71 1.78
CA ASP A 78 -6.37 12.01 2.22
C ASP A 78 -5.83 13.25 1.49
N LEU A 79 -5.51 14.30 2.25
CA LEU A 79 -5.04 15.58 1.72
C LEU A 79 -3.55 15.79 1.99
N PRO A 80 -2.75 16.22 0.99
CA PRO A 80 -3.16 16.65 -0.35
C PRO A 80 -3.01 15.55 -1.43
N ASP A 81 -2.64 14.33 -1.06
CA ASP A 81 -2.16 13.36 -2.04
C ASP A 81 -3.27 12.72 -2.89
N GLU A 82 -4.45 12.41 -2.36
CA GLU A 82 -5.57 11.89 -3.17
C GLU A 82 -6.02 12.87 -4.26
N PRO A 83 -6.22 14.18 -3.99
CA PRO A 83 -6.47 15.14 -5.06
C PRO A 83 -5.36 15.21 -6.11
N LEU A 84 -4.09 15.15 -5.70
CA LEU A 84 -2.95 15.11 -6.63
C LEU A 84 -2.93 13.81 -7.45
N MET A 85 -3.33 12.70 -6.84
CA MET A 85 -3.43 11.38 -7.44
C MET A 85 -4.53 11.37 -8.51
N LEU A 86 -5.72 11.88 -8.18
CA LEU A 86 -6.83 12.06 -9.11
C LEU A 86 -6.45 12.96 -10.29
N LEU A 87 -5.79 14.08 -10.00
CA LEU A 87 -5.30 15.02 -11.01
C LEU A 87 -4.33 14.33 -11.97
N LEU A 88 -3.34 13.62 -11.44
CA LEU A 88 -2.38 12.89 -12.26
C LEU A 88 -3.06 11.77 -13.07
N ALA A 89 -3.91 10.96 -12.43
CA ALA A 89 -4.62 9.86 -13.07
C ALA A 89 -5.50 10.34 -14.23
N GLY A 90 -6.29 11.39 -14.02
CA GLY A 90 -7.11 12.01 -15.05
C GLY A 90 -6.27 12.58 -16.20
N SER A 91 -5.16 13.26 -15.87
CA SER A 91 -4.24 13.80 -16.88
C SER A 91 -3.58 12.70 -17.73
N LEU A 92 -3.19 11.60 -17.09
CA LEU A 92 -2.64 10.43 -17.78
C LEU A 92 -3.69 9.74 -18.66
N LEU A 93 -4.93 9.62 -18.18
CA LEU A 93 -6.03 9.07 -18.99
C LEU A 93 -6.24 9.89 -20.27
N VAL A 94 -6.30 11.22 -20.17
CA VAL A 94 -6.39 12.12 -21.33
C VAL A 94 -5.18 11.93 -22.25
N LEU A 95 -3.97 11.82 -21.70
CA LEU A 95 -2.76 11.56 -22.48
C LEU A 95 -2.86 10.25 -23.28
N PHE A 96 -3.43 9.18 -22.73
CA PHE A 96 -3.64 7.92 -23.47
C PHE A 96 -4.67 8.06 -24.59
N LEU A 97 -5.76 8.80 -24.36
CA LEU A 97 -6.77 9.04 -25.38
C LEU A 97 -6.21 9.84 -26.56
N VAL A 98 -5.36 10.82 -26.28
CA VAL A 98 -4.75 11.69 -27.31
C VAL A 98 -3.54 11.01 -27.97
N LYS A 99 -2.77 10.22 -27.21
CA LYS A 99 -1.57 9.52 -27.69
C LYS A 99 -1.57 8.05 -27.23
N PRO A 100 -2.31 7.15 -27.91
CA PRO A 100 -2.49 5.75 -27.48
C PRO A 100 -1.22 4.89 -27.50
N HIS A 101 -0.16 5.38 -28.13
CA HIS A 101 1.16 4.73 -28.25
C HIS A 101 2.23 5.32 -27.32
N VAL A 102 1.85 6.09 -26.28
CA VAL A 102 2.79 6.66 -25.30
C VAL A 102 3.54 5.59 -24.50
N LEU A 103 2.92 4.43 -24.27
CA LEU A 103 3.58 3.27 -23.68
C LEU A 103 4.09 2.31 -24.76
N PRO A 104 5.36 1.86 -24.67
CA PRO A 104 5.89 0.78 -25.50
C PRO A 104 5.01 -0.47 -25.50
N VAL A 105 4.97 -1.18 -26.64
CA VAL A 105 4.11 -2.37 -26.84
C VAL A 105 4.54 -3.52 -25.93
N GLU A 106 5.83 -3.60 -25.60
CA GLU A 106 6.46 -4.60 -24.74
C GLU A 106 5.86 -4.56 -23.33
N ILE A 107 5.53 -3.37 -22.84
CA ILE A 107 4.87 -3.16 -21.55
C ILE A 107 3.46 -3.76 -21.58
N LYS A 108 2.71 -3.55 -22.67
CA LYS A 108 1.35 -4.08 -22.83
C LYS A 108 1.32 -5.62 -22.88
N LYS A 109 2.43 -6.26 -23.27
CA LYS A 109 2.61 -7.72 -23.30
C LYS A 109 3.19 -8.30 -22.00
N SER A 110 3.34 -7.49 -20.96
CA SER A 110 3.79 -7.95 -19.64
C SER A 110 2.74 -8.89 -19.02
N SER A 111 3.19 -10.01 -18.45
CA SER A 111 2.29 -10.93 -17.74
C SER A 111 1.68 -10.30 -16.49
N LEU A 112 2.39 -9.35 -15.86
CA LEU A 112 1.86 -8.61 -14.71
C LEU A 112 0.75 -7.65 -15.12
N VAL A 113 0.85 -7.03 -16.30
CA VAL A 113 -0.24 -6.19 -16.84
C VAL A 113 -1.47 -7.04 -17.11
N VAL A 114 -1.32 -8.25 -17.66
CA VAL A 114 -2.44 -9.18 -17.86
C VAL A 114 -3.08 -9.56 -16.52
N LEU A 115 -2.29 -9.93 -15.51
CA LEU A 115 -2.81 -10.26 -14.18
C LEU A 115 -3.52 -9.08 -13.52
N LEU A 116 -2.98 -7.86 -13.65
CA LEU A 116 -3.62 -6.64 -13.15
C LEU A 116 -4.97 -6.38 -13.85
N LEU A 117 -5.03 -6.54 -15.17
CA LEU A 117 -6.27 -6.37 -15.93
C LEU A 117 -7.31 -7.45 -15.58
N LEU A 118 -6.87 -8.69 -15.37
CA LEU A 118 -7.75 -9.77 -14.91
C LEU A 118 -8.29 -9.49 -13.50
N GLN A 119 -7.45 -8.98 -12.60
CA GLN A 119 -7.87 -8.58 -11.25
C GLN A 119 -8.90 -7.44 -11.31
N LEU A 120 -8.67 -6.42 -12.14
CA LEU A 120 -9.64 -5.33 -12.35
C LEU A 120 -10.94 -5.81 -12.97
N LEU A 121 -10.87 -6.67 -13.99
CA LEU A 121 -12.05 -7.24 -14.61
C LEU A 121 -12.86 -8.07 -13.60
N TRP A 122 -12.18 -8.89 -12.81
CA TRP A 122 -12.82 -9.68 -11.77
C TRP A 122 -13.48 -8.80 -10.70
N MET A 123 -12.80 -7.72 -10.29
CA MET A 123 -13.35 -6.75 -9.36
C MET A 123 -14.62 -6.07 -9.91
N LEU A 124 -14.67 -5.75 -11.22
CA LEU A 124 -15.89 -5.25 -11.85
C LEU A 124 -17.01 -6.31 -11.85
N VAL A 125 -16.67 -7.59 -12.04
CA VAL A 125 -17.65 -8.68 -11.94
C VAL A 125 -18.21 -8.78 -10.52
N THR A 126 -17.38 -8.66 -9.48
CA THR A 126 -17.85 -8.76 -8.08
C THR A 126 -18.71 -7.58 -7.67
N VAL A 127 -18.50 -6.38 -8.24
CA VAL A 127 -19.42 -5.24 -8.07
C VAL A 127 -20.85 -5.56 -8.52
N LEU A 128 -21.02 -6.31 -9.62
CA LEU A 128 -22.34 -6.67 -10.14
C LEU A 128 -23.12 -7.59 -9.19
N PHE A 129 -22.41 -8.30 -8.32
CA PHE A 129 -22.98 -9.21 -7.31
C PHE A 129 -22.91 -8.62 -5.90
N SER A 130 -22.45 -7.38 -5.74
CA SER A 130 -22.28 -6.74 -4.44
C SER A 130 -23.63 -6.46 -3.79
N GLN A 131 -23.71 -6.71 -2.49
CA GLN A 131 -24.88 -6.34 -1.69
C GLN A 131 -24.95 -4.81 -1.48
N GLU A 132 -23.81 -4.11 -1.55
CA GLU A 132 -23.68 -2.65 -1.45
C GLU A 132 -23.00 -2.08 -2.70
N VAL A 133 -23.71 -2.08 -3.83
CA VAL A 133 -23.19 -1.71 -5.15
C VAL A 133 -22.48 -0.36 -5.16
N TRP A 134 -23.00 0.65 -4.46
CA TRP A 134 -22.40 1.99 -4.42
C TRP A 134 -21.07 2.05 -3.67
N LEU A 135 -20.92 1.30 -2.57
CA LEU A 135 -19.65 1.20 -1.86
C LEU A 135 -18.60 0.51 -2.74
N SER A 136 -19.00 -0.56 -3.42
CA SER A 136 -18.11 -1.31 -4.30
C SER A 136 -17.70 -0.52 -5.56
N ILE A 137 -18.60 0.30 -6.14
CA ILE A 137 -18.25 1.20 -7.24
C ILE A 137 -17.20 2.22 -6.79
N LYS A 138 -17.38 2.87 -5.63
CA LYS A 138 -16.41 3.83 -5.08
C LYS A 138 -15.04 3.18 -4.89
N TYR A 139 -15.01 1.96 -4.33
CA TYR A 139 -13.79 1.17 -4.18
C TYR A 139 -13.09 0.92 -5.53
N CYS A 140 -13.84 0.49 -6.55
CA CYS A 140 -13.26 0.22 -7.88
C CYS A 140 -12.70 1.46 -8.55
N LEU A 141 -13.40 2.59 -8.44
CA LEU A 141 -12.91 3.88 -8.93
C LEU A 141 -11.62 4.27 -8.22
N ALA A 142 -11.57 4.06 -6.90
CA ALA A 142 -10.37 4.34 -6.13
C ALA A 142 -9.16 3.56 -6.63
N LYS A 143 -9.31 2.24 -6.80
CA LYS A 143 -8.25 1.41 -7.39
C LYS A 143 -7.81 1.89 -8.78
N GLY A 144 -8.74 2.39 -9.58
CA GLY A 144 -8.47 2.96 -10.90
C GLY A 144 -7.47 4.11 -10.86
N TRP A 145 -7.67 5.10 -9.98
CA TRP A 145 -6.76 6.25 -9.91
C TRP A 145 -5.40 5.91 -9.27
N PHE A 146 -5.32 4.96 -8.33
CA PHE A 146 -4.03 4.46 -7.82
C PHE A 146 -3.22 3.77 -8.94
N ILE A 147 -3.86 2.90 -9.72
CA ILE A 147 -3.19 2.21 -10.83
C ILE A 147 -2.69 3.20 -11.87
N MET A 148 -3.52 4.16 -12.27
CA MET A 148 -3.13 5.19 -13.23
C MET A 148 -1.99 6.07 -12.70
N ALA A 149 -2.08 6.56 -11.46
CA ALA A 149 -1.07 7.44 -10.88
C ALA A 149 0.28 6.71 -10.66
N PHE A 150 0.28 5.50 -10.11
CA PHE A 150 1.52 4.86 -9.64
C PHE A 150 2.04 3.76 -10.56
N VAL A 151 1.19 2.90 -11.12
CA VAL A 151 1.65 1.90 -12.10
C VAL A 151 2.01 2.62 -13.38
N VAL A 152 1.07 3.37 -13.95
CA VAL A 152 1.29 4.02 -15.25
C VAL A 152 2.20 5.23 -15.13
N GLY A 153 2.01 6.09 -14.12
CA GLY A 153 2.95 7.18 -13.83
C GLY A 153 4.37 6.68 -13.57
N GLY A 154 4.55 5.60 -12.79
CA GLY A 154 5.87 4.98 -12.58
C GLY A 154 6.49 4.45 -13.87
N LEU A 155 5.69 3.79 -14.73
CA LEU A 155 6.15 3.34 -16.05
C LEU A 155 6.53 4.51 -16.97
N LEU A 156 5.91 5.67 -16.86
CA LEU A 156 6.25 6.82 -17.69
C LEU A 156 7.44 7.62 -17.18
N PHE A 157 7.53 7.82 -15.86
CA PHE A 157 8.41 8.82 -15.27
C PHE A 157 9.63 8.25 -14.53
N LEU A 158 9.68 6.94 -14.23
CA LEU A 158 10.83 6.30 -13.56
C LEU A 158 11.72 5.50 -14.52
N ARG A 159 12.39 6.17 -15.47
CA ARG A 159 13.14 5.49 -16.54
C ARG A 159 14.61 5.30 -16.22
N THR A 160 15.24 6.32 -15.64
CA THR A 160 16.70 6.37 -15.42
C THR A 160 17.05 6.29 -13.94
N LYS A 161 18.34 6.07 -13.64
CA LYS A 161 18.86 6.02 -12.27
C LYS A 161 18.56 7.34 -11.52
N GLU A 162 18.61 8.47 -12.22
CA GLU A 162 18.31 9.79 -11.70
C GLU A 162 16.83 9.96 -11.36
N ASP A 163 15.91 9.38 -12.16
CA ASP A 163 14.48 9.40 -11.85
C ASP A 163 14.19 8.65 -10.56
N PHE A 164 14.74 7.44 -10.41
CA PHE A 164 14.63 6.66 -9.18
C PHE A 164 15.25 7.40 -7.99
N ALA A 165 16.43 7.99 -8.15
CA ALA A 165 17.04 8.80 -7.09
C ALA A 165 16.15 10.01 -6.71
N THR A 166 15.45 10.61 -7.68
CA THR A 166 14.53 11.73 -7.43
C THR A 166 13.28 11.29 -6.68
N ALA A 167 12.68 10.15 -7.06
CA ALA A 167 11.57 9.56 -6.31
C ALA A 167 11.99 9.18 -4.88
N SER A 168 13.13 8.53 -4.71
CA SER A 168 13.67 8.18 -3.40
C SER A 168 13.87 9.41 -2.53
N LYS A 169 14.46 10.49 -3.06
CA LYS A 169 14.63 11.76 -2.35
C LYS A 169 13.28 12.36 -1.95
N ALA A 170 12.29 12.36 -2.85
CA ALA A 170 10.98 12.92 -2.58
C ALA A 170 10.30 12.21 -1.40
N LEU A 171 10.25 10.87 -1.42
CA LEU A 171 9.66 10.04 -0.37
C LEU A 171 10.44 10.11 0.95
N ILE A 172 11.78 10.03 0.89
CA ILE A 172 12.61 10.03 2.10
C ILE A 172 12.58 11.40 2.78
N PHE A 173 12.67 12.50 2.02
CA PHE A 173 12.68 13.83 2.62
C PHE A 173 11.35 14.18 3.27
N SER A 174 10.23 13.88 2.61
CA SER A 174 8.89 14.07 3.19
C SER A 174 8.69 13.19 4.43
N MET A 175 9.13 11.93 4.40
CA MET A 175 9.11 11.06 5.58
C MET A 175 10.02 11.57 6.72
N LEU A 176 11.16 12.19 6.41
CA LEU A 176 12.03 12.77 7.44
C LEU A 176 11.34 13.90 8.20
N ILE A 177 10.51 14.70 7.53
CA ILE A 177 9.73 15.76 8.18
C ILE A 177 8.81 15.14 9.24
N THR A 178 8.06 14.09 8.88
CA THR A 178 7.14 13.44 9.82
C THR A 178 7.87 12.70 10.93
N VAL A 179 9.02 12.09 10.64
CA VAL A 179 9.87 11.43 11.64
C VAL A 179 10.39 12.43 12.67
N LEU A 180 10.95 13.55 12.21
CA LEU A 180 11.49 14.57 13.11
C LEU A 180 10.38 15.20 13.95
N TYR A 181 9.25 15.53 13.31
CA TYR A 181 8.06 16.04 14.00
C TYR A 181 7.61 15.07 15.11
N SER A 182 7.42 13.79 14.76
CA SER A 182 6.97 12.78 15.71
C SER A 182 7.95 12.59 16.86
N LEU A 183 9.26 12.51 16.59
CA LEU A 183 10.27 12.30 17.63
C LEU A 183 10.36 13.50 18.59
N ILE A 184 10.25 14.73 18.10
CA ILE A 184 10.25 15.94 18.95
C ILE A 184 9.02 15.92 19.87
N GLN A 185 7.84 15.65 19.32
CA GLN A 185 6.59 15.59 20.09
C GLN A 185 6.60 14.43 21.10
N HIS A 186 7.18 13.30 20.72
CA HIS A 186 7.25 12.11 21.57
C HIS A 186 8.27 12.29 22.69
N ALA A 187 9.40 12.96 22.42
CA ALA A 187 10.35 13.36 23.45
C ALA A 187 9.71 14.25 24.51
N ALA A 188 8.89 15.23 24.10
CA ALA A 188 8.15 16.08 25.03
C ALA A 188 7.14 15.31 25.91
N LYS A 189 6.69 14.13 25.44
CA LYS A 189 5.81 13.21 26.17
C LYS A 189 6.54 12.04 26.82
N GLY A 190 7.88 12.12 26.93
CA GLY A 190 8.71 11.12 27.62
C GLY A 190 8.84 9.78 26.90
N PHE A 191 8.61 9.73 25.58
CA PHE A 191 8.67 8.52 24.77
C PHE A 191 7.75 7.38 25.26
N THR A 192 6.62 7.68 25.90
CA THR A 192 5.72 6.63 26.41
C THR A 192 4.96 5.94 25.27
N PHE A 193 4.64 4.65 25.45
CA PHE A 193 3.85 3.90 24.49
C PHE A 193 2.47 4.54 24.25
N GLU A 194 1.81 5.00 25.30
CA GLU A 194 0.47 5.61 25.24
C GLU A 194 0.45 6.89 24.41
N ALA A 195 1.56 7.66 24.42
CA ALA A 195 1.65 8.92 23.72
C ALA A 195 1.82 8.78 22.19
N ILE A 196 2.31 7.65 21.67
CA ILE A 196 2.81 7.54 20.29
C ILE A 196 1.77 7.94 19.23
N ASN A 197 0.52 7.49 19.35
CA ASN A 197 -0.50 7.82 18.35
C ASN A 197 -0.76 9.33 18.32
N SER A 198 -0.80 9.97 19.48
CA SER A 198 -1.01 11.42 19.60
C SER A 198 0.19 12.28 19.17
N THR A 199 1.35 11.69 18.90
CA THR A 199 2.55 12.41 18.40
C THR A 199 2.65 12.39 16.88
N LEU A 200 1.78 11.59 16.25
CA LEU A 200 1.77 11.38 14.81
C LEU A 200 0.74 12.24 14.07
N ASP A 201 -0.22 12.80 14.82
CA ASP A 201 -1.18 13.78 14.31
C ASP A 201 -0.45 15.04 13.79
N PRO A 202 -0.81 15.57 12.61
CA PRO A 202 -1.92 15.17 11.75
C PRO A 202 -1.57 14.13 10.67
N PHE A 203 -0.31 13.70 10.55
CA PHE A 203 0.17 12.97 9.36
C PHE A 203 -0.17 11.48 9.33
N PHE A 204 -0.27 10.83 10.49
CA PHE A 204 -0.61 9.41 10.55
C PHE A 204 -1.66 9.14 11.61
N ARG A 205 -2.71 8.43 11.22
CA ARG A 205 -3.79 7.98 12.11
C ARG A 205 -3.29 7.20 13.32
N ASN A 206 -2.25 6.38 13.13
CA ASN A 206 -1.68 5.56 14.18
C ASN A 206 -0.23 5.14 13.88
N HIS A 207 0.43 4.63 14.91
CA HIS A 207 1.79 4.13 14.84
C HIS A 207 1.98 2.95 13.88
N VAL A 208 0.94 2.19 13.56
CA VAL A 208 1.02 1.07 12.60
C VAL A 208 1.21 1.62 11.17
N ASN A 209 0.38 2.58 10.75
CA ASN A 209 0.50 3.26 9.46
C ASN A 209 1.85 3.98 9.32
N TYR A 210 2.27 4.69 10.37
CA TYR A 210 3.56 5.37 10.43
C TYR A 210 4.73 4.40 10.27
N SER A 211 4.75 3.33 11.07
CA SER A 211 5.84 2.35 11.03
C SER A 211 5.87 1.57 9.73
N ALA A 212 4.70 1.31 9.13
CA ALA A 212 4.58 0.62 7.86
C ALA A 212 5.26 1.37 6.72
N LEU A 213 4.98 2.67 6.57
CA LEU A 213 5.64 3.46 5.54
C LEU A 213 7.13 3.63 5.86
N LEU A 214 7.46 3.90 7.12
CA LEU A 214 8.85 4.06 7.58
C LEU A 214 9.72 2.83 7.26
N VAL A 215 9.22 1.63 7.60
CA VAL A 215 9.95 0.39 7.35
C VAL A 215 10.07 0.09 5.86
N CYS A 216 9.03 0.35 5.06
CA CYS A 216 9.06 0.13 3.61
C CYS A 216 10.00 1.09 2.87
N LEU A 217 10.27 2.28 3.43
CA LEU A 217 11.25 3.22 2.88
C LEU A 217 12.69 2.92 3.33
N SER A 218 12.89 2.08 4.35
CA SER A 218 14.24 1.73 4.84
C SER A 218 15.13 1.02 3.80
N PRO A 219 14.65 0.08 2.95
CA PRO A 219 15.48 -0.52 1.89
C PRO A 219 15.80 0.46 0.76
N VAL A 220 15.01 1.52 0.58
CA VAL A 220 15.27 2.59 -0.39
C VAL A 220 16.49 3.40 0.02
N LEU A 221 16.67 3.66 1.32
CA LEU A 221 17.90 4.28 1.85
C LEU A 221 19.13 3.41 1.55
N LEU A 222 19.04 2.09 1.71
CA LEU A 222 20.14 1.15 1.40
C LEU A 222 20.50 1.18 -0.08
N LEU A 223 19.49 1.19 -0.96
CA LEU A 223 19.71 1.37 -2.39
C LEU A 223 20.40 2.71 -2.67
N TRP A 224 19.91 3.81 -2.10
CA TRP A 224 20.48 5.13 -2.31
C TRP A 224 21.94 5.23 -1.82
N TYR A 225 22.28 4.62 -0.70
CA TYR A 225 23.65 4.57 -0.17
C TYR A 225 24.66 4.01 -1.19
N ASN A 226 24.28 2.95 -1.91
CA ASN A 226 25.14 2.28 -2.87
C ASN A 226 25.45 3.13 -4.13
N TYR A 227 24.53 4.01 -4.51
CA TYR A 227 24.59 4.77 -5.78
C TYR A 227 24.73 6.29 -5.59
N THR A 228 25.06 6.75 -4.37
CA THR A 228 25.27 8.17 -4.07
C THR A 228 26.74 8.51 -3.83
N SER A 229 27.07 9.81 -3.81
CA SER A 229 28.44 10.28 -3.59
C SER A 229 28.90 10.09 -2.13
N GLN A 230 30.21 10.05 -1.88
CA GLN A 230 30.78 9.85 -0.53
C GLN A 230 30.27 10.88 0.51
N ARG A 231 30.08 12.14 0.10
CA ARG A 231 29.50 13.18 0.97
C ARG A 231 28.05 12.85 1.33
N MET A 232 27.26 12.39 0.36
CA MET A 232 25.87 12.03 0.56
C MET A 232 25.70 10.72 1.34
N ARG A 233 26.68 9.81 1.32
CA ARG A 233 26.64 8.58 2.12
C ARG A 233 26.53 8.86 3.62
N LYS A 234 27.23 9.88 4.13
CA LYS A 234 27.13 10.29 5.54
C LYS A 234 25.71 10.73 5.90
N TRP A 235 25.08 11.52 5.02
CA TRP A 235 23.68 11.93 5.17
C TRP A 235 22.72 10.74 5.15
N VAL A 236 22.91 9.81 4.21
CA VAL A 236 22.07 8.60 4.12
C VAL A 236 22.21 7.72 5.36
N LEU A 237 23.42 7.55 5.89
CA LEU A 237 23.65 6.81 7.15
C LEU A 237 22.97 7.49 8.34
N ALA A 238 23.01 8.83 8.44
CA ALA A 238 22.30 9.57 9.46
C ALA A 238 20.76 9.36 9.34
N CYS A 239 20.23 9.36 8.12
CA CYS A 239 18.81 9.07 7.88
C CYS A 239 18.44 7.64 8.27
N MET A 240 19.29 6.65 7.97
CA MET A 240 19.07 5.27 8.38
C MET A 240 19.04 5.12 9.90
N LEU A 241 20.00 5.73 10.60
CA LEU A 241 20.03 5.73 12.06
C LEU A 241 18.76 6.38 12.63
N LEU A 242 18.35 7.52 12.08
CA LEU A 242 17.14 8.21 12.50
C LEU A 242 15.88 7.37 12.25
N PHE A 243 15.79 6.67 11.11
CA PHE A 243 14.69 5.75 10.81
C PHE A 243 14.66 4.58 11.81
N LEU A 244 15.81 4.03 12.21
CA LEU A 244 15.88 2.98 13.22
C LEU A 244 15.44 3.48 14.60
N VAL A 245 15.89 4.67 15.01
CA VAL A 245 15.44 5.30 16.27
C VAL A 245 13.94 5.55 16.24
N ALA A 246 13.42 6.07 15.13
CA ALA A 246 12.00 6.29 14.93
C ALA A 246 11.18 4.99 14.95
N LEU A 247 11.65 3.92 14.31
CA LEU A 247 11.01 2.59 14.38
C LEU A 247 11.02 2.02 15.80
N PHE A 248 12.10 2.23 16.54
CA PHE A 248 12.20 1.81 17.94
C PHE A 248 11.14 2.49 18.81
N PHE A 249 11.04 3.81 18.74
CA PHE A 249 10.04 4.57 19.50
C PHE A 249 8.63 4.51 18.92
N ALA A 250 8.43 3.97 17.72
CA ALA A 250 7.10 3.73 17.18
C ALA A 250 6.40 2.51 17.82
N TYR A 251 7.12 1.69 18.60
CA TYR A 251 6.59 0.52 19.32
C TYR A 251 5.81 -0.48 18.45
N SER A 252 6.08 -0.53 17.14
CA SER A 252 5.38 -1.42 16.21
C SER A 252 6.11 -2.75 16.04
N ARG A 253 5.58 -3.81 16.67
CA ARG A 253 6.05 -5.20 16.50
C ARG A 253 6.00 -5.67 15.04
N GLY A 254 4.98 -5.25 14.31
CA GLY A 254 4.82 -5.58 12.88
C GLY A 254 5.98 -5.06 12.03
N ALA A 255 6.51 -3.87 12.33
CA ALA A 255 7.64 -3.31 11.60
C ALA A 255 8.94 -4.10 11.82
N TRP A 256 9.18 -4.62 13.02
CA TRP A 256 10.32 -5.51 13.29
C TRP A 256 10.22 -6.83 12.51
N LEU A 257 9.02 -7.42 12.42
CA LEU A 257 8.77 -8.59 11.57
C LEU A 257 9.02 -8.27 10.08
N CYS A 258 8.69 -7.05 9.64
CA CYS A 258 8.97 -6.61 8.28
C CYS A 258 10.48 -6.55 8.00
N LEU A 259 11.29 -5.99 8.91
CA LEU A 259 12.76 -5.99 8.77
C LEU A 259 13.31 -7.41 8.64
N LEU A 260 12.83 -8.34 9.47
CA LEU A 260 13.21 -9.76 9.39
C LEU A 260 12.78 -10.39 8.05
N SER A 261 11.53 -10.20 7.63
CA SER A 261 11.02 -10.71 6.35
C SER A 261 11.81 -10.17 5.16
N GLY A 262 12.21 -8.90 5.23
CA GLY A 262 13.03 -8.23 4.23
C GLY A 262 14.43 -8.82 4.15
N PHE A 263 15.07 -9.06 5.30
CA PHE A 263 16.38 -9.72 5.37
C PHE A 263 16.34 -11.14 4.79
N ILE A 264 15.33 -11.94 5.15
CA ILE A 264 15.13 -13.30 4.60
C ILE A 264 14.92 -13.22 3.09
N THR A 265 14.09 -12.29 2.61
CA THR A 265 13.81 -12.10 1.19
C THR A 265 15.07 -11.72 0.41
N TRP A 266 15.88 -10.80 0.94
CA TRP A 266 17.15 -10.41 0.35
C TRP A 266 18.07 -11.63 0.14
N HIS A 267 18.24 -12.47 1.16
CA HIS A 267 19.03 -13.69 1.03
C HIS A 267 18.40 -14.70 0.05
N ALA A 268 17.09 -14.88 0.11
CA ALA A 268 16.34 -15.82 -0.73
C ALA A 268 16.38 -15.48 -2.22
N VAL A 269 16.34 -14.19 -2.58
CA VAL A 269 16.51 -13.73 -3.96
C VAL A 269 17.91 -14.08 -4.47
N GLN A 270 18.95 -13.78 -3.68
CA GLN A 270 20.34 -14.05 -4.08
C GLN A 270 20.59 -15.54 -4.32
N LYS A 271 20.02 -16.40 -3.48
CA LYS A 271 20.20 -17.85 -3.52
C LYS A 271 19.16 -18.58 -4.39
N ARG A 272 18.26 -17.86 -5.06
CA ARG A 272 17.20 -18.39 -5.96
C ARG A 272 16.16 -19.30 -5.30
N PHE A 273 16.02 -19.31 -3.96
CA PHE A 273 15.02 -20.15 -3.29
C PHE A 273 13.74 -19.42 -2.87
N LEU A 274 13.60 -18.11 -3.16
CA LEU A 274 12.44 -17.31 -2.74
C LEU A 274 11.09 -17.92 -3.16
N LEU A 275 10.95 -18.41 -4.39
CA LEU A 275 9.69 -19.00 -4.84
C LEU A 275 9.37 -20.31 -4.11
N SER A 276 10.37 -21.13 -3.81
CA SER A 276 10.22 -22.33 -2.99
C SER A 276 9.79 -21.97 -1.56
N LEU A 277 10.39 -20.91 -0.98
CA LEU A 277 10.02 -20.41 0.34
C LEU A 277 8.55 -19.94 0.39
N ILE A 278 8.10 -19.23 -0.65
CA ILE A 278 6.69 -18.79 -0.77
C ILE A 278 5.77 -20.02 -0.88
N ALA A 279 6.11 -20.99 -1.72
CA ALA A 279 5.30 -22.21 -1.87
C ALA A 279 5.18 -22.99 -0.56
N VAL A 280 6.29 -23.17 0.17
CA VAL A 280 6.28 -23.83 1.50
C VAL A 280 5.44 -23.02 2.49
N THR A 281 5.59 -21.69 2.52
CA THR A 281 4.79 -20.83 3.41
C THR A 281 3.29 -20.96 3.13
N LEU A 282 2.88 -20.95 1.86
CA LEU A 282 1.49 -21.11 1.47
C LEU A 282 0.95 -22.50 1.83
N LEU A 283 1.75 -23.55 1.63
CA LEU A 283 1.37 -24.91 2.01
C LEU A 283 1.18 -25.03 3.52
N VAL A 284 2.13 -24.52 4.32
CA VAL A 284 2.03 -24.50 5.78
C VAL A 284 0.79 -23.72 6.22
N ALA A 285 0.56 -22.53 5.66
CA ALA A 285 -0.63 -21.73 5.97
C ALA A 285 -1.93 -22.48 5.66
N ALA A 286 -2.02 -23.16 4.50
CA ALA A 286 -3.19 -23.94 4.13
C ALA A 286 -3.42 -25.13 5.07
N VAL A 287 -2.36 -25.87 5.43
CA VAL A 287 -2.44 -27.00 6.38
C VAL A 287 -2.82 -26.50 7.78
N SER A 288 -2.25 -25.39 8.25
CA SER A 288 -2.60 -24.80 9.53
C SER A 288 -4.06 -24.31 9.56
N LEU A 289 -4.54 -23.67 8.50
CA LEU A 289 -5.93 -23.25 8.40
C LEU A 289 -6.87 -24.45 8.41
N PHE A 290 -6.57 -25.49 7.63
CA PHE A 290 -7.35 -26.73 7.62
C PHE A 290 -7.41 -27.35 9.02
N ALA A 291 -6.27 -27.47 9.71
CA ALA A 291 -6.22 -28.03 11.07
C ALA A 291 -7.01 -27.20 12.11
N LEU A 292 -7.10 -25.88 11.94
CA LEU A 292 -7.89 -24.99 12.80
C LEU A 292 -9.39 -25.09 12.55
N VAL A 293 -9.80 -25.23 11.29
CA VAL A 293 -11.22 -25.34 10.90
C VAL A 293 -11.76 -26.74 11.21
N GLU A 294 -10.94 -27.77 11.03
CA GLU A 294 -11.32 -29.15 11.27
C GLU A 294 -11.75 -29.37 12.73
N ASN A 295 -12.95 -29.91 12.93
CA ASN A 295 -13.60 -30.13 14.24
C ASN A 295 -13.64 -28.87 15.14
N ASP A 296 -13.76 -27.68 14.54
CA ASP A 296 -13.79 -26.40 15.24
C ASP A 296 -12.62 -26.21 16.22
N ASN A 297 -11.43 -26.74 15.88
CA ASN A 297 -10.23 -26.66 16.71
C ASN A 297 -9.85 -25.21 17.08
N TYR A 298 -10.26 -24.22 16.26
CA TYR A 298 -10.11 -22.80 16.58
C TYR A 298 -10.76 -22.42 17.92
N MET A 299 -11.78 -23.13 18.39
CA MET A 299 -12.42 -22.91 19.69
C MET A 299 -11.48 -23.11 20.87
N LYS A 300 -10.39 -23.88 20.71
CA LYS A 300 -9.35 -24.05 21.75
C LYS A 300 -8.60 -22.75 22.06
N PHE A 301 -8.70 -21.75 21.18
CA PHE A 301 -8.11 -20.42 21.34
C PHE A 301 -9.10 -19.37 21.87
N ALA A 302 -10.33 -19.77 22.23
CA ALA A 302 -11.29 -18.86 22.83
C ALA A 302 -10.76 -18.33 24.18
N PRO A 303 -10.87 -17.02 24.44
CA PRO A 303 -10.37 -16.43 25.67
C PRO A 303 -11.21 -16.87 26.87
N ASP A 304 -10.56 -17.14 28.01
CA ASP A 304 -11.25 -17.26 29.29
C ASP A 304 -11.58 -15.84 29.78
N ILE A 305 -12.86 -15.48 29.72
CA ILE A 305 -13.41 -14.14 30.01
C ILE A 305 -12.99 -13.64 31.41
N ASN A 306 -12.67 -14.56 32.34
CA ASN A 306 -12.23 -14.22 33.69
C ASN A 306 -10.76 -13.72 33.79
N THR A 307 -9.96 -13.84 32.73
CA THR A 307 -8.51 -13.53 32.76
C THR A 307 -8.05 -12.44 31.79
N THR A 308 -8.94 -11.88 30.97
CA THR A 308 -8.55 -10.95 29.89
C THR A 308 -8.63 -9.49 30.38
N ARG A 309 -7.56 -8.96 30.97
CA ARG A 309 -7.44 -7.54 31.37
C ARG A 309 -6.54 -6.76 30.38
N GLN A 310 -6.78 -5.45 30.22
CA GLN A 310 -5.82 -4.57 29.55
C GLN A 310 -4.59 -4.39 30.45
N HIS A 311 -3.41 -4.68 29.91
CA HIS A 311 -2.15 -4.61 30.63
C HIS A 311 -1.42 -3.30 30.27
N PHE A 312 -1.21 -2.44 31.26
CA PHE A 312 -0.66 -1.10 31.12
C PHE A 312 0.88 -1.05 31.26
N ASP A 313 1.50 -2.15 31.70
CA ASP A 313 2.96 -2.26 31.84
C ASP A 313 3.60 -3.06 30.69
N LEU A 314 4.80 -2.64 30.24
CA LEU A 314 5.54 -3.26 29.13
C LEU A 314 5.81 -4.77 29.34
N ASN A 315 6.12 -5.15 30.59
CA ASN A 315 6.37 -6.54 30.97
C ASN A 315 5.08 -7.39 30.92
N GLU A 316 3.96 -6.82 31.33
CA GLU A 316 2.66 -7.51 31.27
C GLU A 316 2.11 -7.55 29.84
N HIS A 317 2.39 -6.53 29.01
CA HIS A 317 2.08 -6.54 27.57
C HIS A 317 2.87 -7.62 26.83
N LEU A 318 4.13 -7.85 27.23
CA LEU A 318 4.94 -8.98 26.75
C LEU A 318 4.29 -10.31 27.17
N GLU A 319 3.90 -10.49 28.43
CA GLU A 319 3.28 -11.73 28.94
C GLU A 319 1.90 -12.03 28.32
N ALA A 320 1.03 -11.02 28.18
CA ALA A 320 -0.26 -11.14 27.51
C ALA A 320 -0.12 -11.43 26.00
N THR A 321 0.95 -10.95 25.38
CA THR A 321 1.30 -11.29 23.99
C THR A 321 1.81 -12.73 23.87
N TYR A 322 2.67 -13.17 24.78
CA TYR A 322 3.19 -14.55 24.79
C TYR A 322 2.07 -15.57 25.00
N THR A 323 1.01 -15.20 25.72
CA THR A 323 -0.17 -16.03 25.93
C THR A 323 -1.24 -15.88 24.85
N LEU A 324 -1.03 -15.03 23.84
CA LEU A 324 -1.99 -14.66 22.79
C LEU A 324 -3.32 -14.08 23.32
N LYS A 325 -3.36 -13.63 24.58
CA LYS A 325 -4.57 -13.14 25.25
C LYS A 325 -4.74 -11.63 25.18
N ASP A 326 -3.87 -10.90 24.48
CA ASP A 326 -4.05 -9.47 24.33
C ASP A 326 -5.31 -9.15 23.49
N MET A 327 -5.99 -8.08 23.88
CA MET A 327 -7.28 -7.69 23.31
C MET A 327 -7.24 -7.48 21.79
N SER A 328 -6.13 -6.94 21.26
CA SER A 328 -5.98 -6.71 19.82
C SER A 328 -5.93 -8.01 19.03
N THR A 329 -5.32 -9.05 19.60
CA THR A 329 -5.27 -10.39 19.00
C THR A 329 -6.63 -11.08 19.07
N MET A 330 -7.35 -10.96 20.18
CA MET A 330 -8.71 -11.52 20.30
C MET A 330 -9.69 -10.89 19.32
N GLU A 331 -9.63 -9.57 19.11
CA GLU A 331 -10.45 -8.90 18.09
C GLU A 331 -10.12 -9.37 16.66
N ARG A 332 -8.85 -9.69 16.36
CA ARG A 332 -8.49 -10.32 15.09
C ARG A 332 -9.14 -11.69 14.94
N PHE A 333 -9.03 -12.57 15.95
CA PHE A 333 -9.68 -13.88 15.91
C PHE A 333 -11.20 -13.77 15.74
N TYR A 334 -11.85 -12.88 16.47
CA TYR A 334 -13.29 -12.60 16.35
C TYR A 334 -13.69 -12.28 14.90
N ARG A 335 -12.92 -11.42 14.22
CA ARG A 335 -13.18 -11.03 12.83
C ARG A 335 -12.73 -12.06 11.81
N TRP A 336 -11.63 -12.77 12.06
CA TRP A 336 -11.11 -13.80 11.16
C TRP A 336 -12.04 -15.01 11.10
N ILE A 337 -12.60 -15.44 12.23
CA ILE A 337 -13.60 -16.51 12.28
C ILE A 337 -14.84 -16.12 11.48
N ALA A 338 -15.35 -14.89 11.68
CA ALA A 338 -16.45 -14.35 10.87
C ALA A 338 -16.11 -14.33 9.38
N GLY A 339 -14.90 -13.85 9.03
CA GLY A 339 -14.41 -13.81 7.67
C GLY A 339 -14.33 -15.18 6.99
N VAL A 340 -13.81 -16.19 7.67
CA VAL A 340 -13.74 -17.57 7.13
C VAL A 340 -15.14 -18.14 6.90
N LYS A 341 -16.10 -17.87 7.79
CA LYS A 341 -17.50 -18.28 7.60
C LYS A 341 -18.15 -17.57 6.41
N MET A 342 -17.93 -16.27 6.25
CA MET A 342 -18.38 -15.50 5.07
C MET A 342 -17.81 -16.08 3.78
N VAL A 343 -16.50 -16.38 3.74
CA VAL A 343 -15.86 -17.01 2.57
C VAL A 343 -16.47 -18.38 2.27
N ASN A 344 -16.81 -19.17 3.29
CA ASN A 344 -17.43 -20.47 3.09
C ASN A 344 -18.86 -20.38 2.52
N GLU A 345 -19.59 -19.31 2.82
CA GLU A 345 -20.90 -19.04 2.25
C GLU A 345 -20.79 -18.60 0.78
N GLU A 346 -19.98 -17.56 0.49
CA GLU A 346 -19.85 -16.96 -0.84
C GLU A 346 -18.46 -17.17 -1.46
N LYS A 347 -18.08 -18.43 -1.68
CA LYS A 347 -16.73 -18.84 -2.14
C LYS A 347 -16.29 -18.22 -3.46
N LEU A 348 -17.24 -17.99 -4.38
CA LEU A 348 -16.93 -17.55 -5.73
C LEU A 348 -17.02 -16.03 -5.86
N LYS A 349 -18.15 -15.43 -5.51
CA LYS A 349 -18.43 -14.03 -5.81
C LYS A 349 -17.98 -13.09 -4.68
N GLY A 350 -17.92 -13.59 -3.44
CA GLY A 350 -17.77 -12.77 -2.25
C GLY A 350 -18.98 -11.86 -2.02
N TYR A 351 -18.86 -10.97 -1.05
CA TYR A 351 -19.92 -10.02 -0.64
C TYR A 351 -19.91 -8.71 -1.43
N GLY A 352 -18.88 -8.50 -2.25
CA GLY A 352 -18.61 -7.25 -2.94
C GLY A 352 -17.51 -6.43 -2.25
N PRO A 353 -16.72 -5.64 -3.00
CA PRO A 353 -15.70 -4.77 -2.44
C PRO A 353 -16.21 -3.74 -1.43
N ASN A 354 -15.45 -3.54 -0.35
CA ASN A 354 -15.72 -2.61 0.75
C ASN A 354 -17.06 -2.85 1.48
N THR A 355 -17.39 -4.11 1.74
CA THR A 355 -18.66 -4.53 2.38
C THR A 355 -18.47 -5.31 3.67
N PHE A 356 -17.24 -5.73 4.00
CA PHE A 356 -16.97 -6.56 5.18
C PHE A 356 -17.58 -5.97 6.46
N THR A 357 -17.35 -4.68 6.71
CA THR A 357 -17.77 -4.01 7.97
C THR A 357 -19.28 -3.95 8.15
N THR A 358 -20.05 -4.07 7.06
CA THR A 358 -21.51 -4.09 7.05
C THR A 358 -22.06 -5.45 7.49
N TYR A 359 -21.49 -6.56 7.00
CA TYR A 359 -22.11 -7.88 7.10
C TYR A 359 -21.46 -8.85 8.10
N TYR A 360 -20.19 -8.63 8.48
CA TYR A 360 -19.44 -9.64 9.23
C TYR A 360 -20.04 -9.99 10.60
N LYS A 361 -20.81 -9.10 11.22
CA LYS A 361 -21.35 -9.27 12.58
C LYS A 361 -22.31 -10.46 12.69
N GLU A 362 -22.98 -10.84 11.61
CA GLU A 362 -23.88 -12.01 11.57
C GLU A 362 -23.11 -13.34 11.61
N TYR A 363 -21.82 -13.31 11.26
CA TYR A 363 -20.96 -14.48 11.15
C TYR A 363 -20.07 -14.70 12.38
N THR A 364 -20.16 -13.83 13.39
CA THR A 364 -19.27 -13.89 14.54
C THR A 364 -19.64 -15.00 15.52
N VAL A 365 -18.70 -15.36 16.39
CA VAL A 365 -18.90 -16.36 17.45
C VAL A 365 -18.81 -15.68 18.80
N ALA A 366 -19.86 -15.81 19.62
CA ALA A 366 -19.97 -15.14 20.91
C ALA A 366 -18.79 -15.42 21.86
N ALA A 367 -18.20 -16.62 21.79
CA ALA A 367 -17.05 -17.02 22.61
C ALA A 367 -15.79 -16.15 22.42
N PHE A 368 -15.69 -15.42 21.29
CA PHE A 368 -14.56 -14.53 20.98
C PHE A 368 -14.92 -13.04 21.13
N LYS A 369 -16.14 -12.73 21.58
CA LYS A 369 -16.63 -11.35 21.68
C LYS A 369 -15.95 -10.63 22.84
N THR A 370 -15.43 -9.43 22.58
CA THR A 370 -14.91 -8.52 23.60
C THR A 370 -15.76 -7.22 23.64
N TRP A 371 -15.42 -6.27 24.51
CA TRP A 371 -16.10 -4.97 24.55
C TRP A 371 -15.81 -4.09 23.31
N VAL A 372 -14.68 -4.32 22.63
CA VAL A 372 -14.28 -3.59 21.40
C VAL A 372 -15.05 -4.11 20.17
N SER A 373 -15.66 -5.30 20.25
CA SER A 373 -16.39 -5.93 19.15
C SER A 373 -17.60 -5.13 18.64
N LYS A 374 -17.99 -4.03 19.31
CA LYS A 374 -18.95 -3.04 18.78
C LYS A 374 -18.47 -2.43 17.45
N ASN A 375 -17.15 -2.31 17.28
CA ASN A 375 -16.49 -1.80 16.07
C ASN A 375 -16.97 -0.41 15.64
N GLU A 376 -17.00 0.53 16.58
CA GLU A 376 -17.43 1.92 16.32
C GLU A 376 -16.51 2.61 15.29
N GLU A 377 -15.24 2.23 15.25
CA GLU A 377 -14.23 2.73 14.29
C GLU A 377 -14.33 2.12 12.88
N ARG A 378 -15.29 1.21 12.63
CA ARG A 378 -15.46 0.49 11.35
C ARG A 378 -14.17 -0.18 10.85
N SER A 379 -13.39 -0.74 11.76
CA SER A 379 -12.17 -1.47 11.42
C SER A 379 -12.50 -2.76 10.65
N SER A 380 -11.64 -3.10 9.69
CA SER A 380 -11.81 -4.26 8.81
C SER A 380 -11.38 -5.58 9.47
N VAL A 381 -11.24 -6.64 8.67
CA VAL A 381 -10.79 -7.97 9.09
C VAL A 381 -9.31 -8.02 9.51
N HIS A 382 -8.51 -6.96 9.28
CA HIS A 382 -7.08 -6.91 9.61
C HIS A 382 -6.25 -8.08 9.06
N ASN A 383 -6.59 -8.53 7.85
CA ASN A 383 -5.81 -9.43 7.04
C ASN A 383 -6.26 -9.23 5.59
N TYR A 384 -5.42 -8.61 4.77
CA TYR A 384 -5.79 -8.22 3.41
C TYR A 384 -6.13 -9.40 2.51
N PHE A 385 -5.48 -10.55 2.71
CA PHE A 385 -5.71 -11.76 1.93
C PHE A 385 -7.09 -12.35 2.24
N LEU A 386 -7.45 -12.40 3.52
CA LEU A 386 -8.78 -12.80 3.95
C LEU A 386 -9.83 -11.78 3.51
N LEU A 387 -9.52 -10.48 3.56
CA LEU A 387 -10.40 -9.42 3.05
C LEU A 387 -10.70 -9.61 1.56
N ALA A 388 -9.67 -9.84 0.75
CA ALA A 388 -9.83 -10.13 -0.67
C ALA A 388 -10.69 -11.37 -0.93
N ALA A 389 -10.53 -12.43 -0.12
CA ALA A 389 -11.36 -13.62 -0.21
C ALA A 389 -12.82 -13.36 0.17
N ILE A 390 -13.07 -12.56 1.22
CA ILE A 390 -14.43 -12.22 1.66
C ILE A 390 -15.16 -11.39 0.61
N GLU A 391 -14.49 -10.36 0.09
CA GLU A 391 -15.13 -9.35 -0.74
C GLU A 391 -15.14 -9.70 -2.23
N GLN A 392 -14.17 -10.48 -2.70
CA GLN A 392 -14.01 -10.84 -4.11
C GLN A 392 -13.99 -12.36 -4.35
N GLY A 393 -14.26 -13.16 -3.31
CA GLY A 393 -14.22 -14.62 -3.38
C GLY A 393 -12.81 -15.18 -3.54
N LEU A 394 -12.72 -16.51 -3.61
CA LEU A 394 -11.49 -17.24 -3.90
C LEU A 394 -10.84 -16.82 -5.23
N PRO A 395 -11.58 -16.55 -6.33
CA PRO A 395 -10.95 -16.08 -7.56
C PRO A 395 -10.20 -14.75 -7.37
N GLY A 396 -10.76 -13.81 -6.59
CA GLY A 396 -10.09 -12.54 -6.27
C GLY A 396 -8.80 -12.74 -5.47
N LEU A 397 -8.83 -13.60 -4.44
CA LEU A 397 -7.64 -13.99 -3.69
C LEU A 397 -6.59 -14.66 -4.59
N LEU A 398 -6.99 -15.60 -5.44
CA LEU A 398 -6.06 -16.31 -6.34
C LEU A 398 -5.40 -15.37 -7.35
N LEU A 399 -6.13 -14.40 -7.90
CA LEU A 399 -5.58 -13.37 -8.78
C LEU A 399 -4.57 -12.47 -8.04
N LEU A 400 -4.89 -12.06 -6.80
CA LEU A 400 -3.96 -11.31 -5.95
C LEU A 400 -2.67 -12.11 -5.67
N LEU A 401 -2.79 -13.38 -5.28
CA LEU A 401 -1.64 -14.25 -5.03
C LEU A 401 -0.81 -14.47 -6.30
N ALA A 402 -1.46 -14.71 -7.44
CA ALA A 402 -0.77 -14.87 -8.72
C ALA A 402 0.00 -13.60 -9.10
N LEU A 403 -0.57 -12.41 -8.88
CA LEU A 403 0.10 -11.14 -9.13
C LEU A 403 1.33 -10.97 -8.24
N LEU A 404 1.19 -11.20 -6.93
CA LEU A 404 2.30 -11.09 -5.97
C LEU A 404 3.42 -12.10 -6.25
N ILE A 405 3.08 -13.36 -6.51
CA ILE A 405 4.05 -14.40 -6.88
C ILE A 405 4.74 -14.03 -8.20
N GLY A 406 4.00 -13.50 -9.17
CA GLY A 406 4.54 -13.00 -10.43
C GLY A 406 5.57 -11.89 -10.22
N MET A 407 5.30 -10.93 -9.34
CA MET A 407 6.22 -9.85 -8.99
C MET A 407 7.51 -10.40 -8.36
N PHE A 408 7.41 -11.33 -7.40
CA PHE A 408 8.59 -12.00 -6.81
C PHE A 408 9.38 -12.82 -7.83
N ALA A 409 8.70 -13.56 -8.72
CA ALA A 409 9.34 -14.34 -9.77
C ALA A 409 10.14 -13.44 -10.73
N ILE A 410 9.58 -12.28 -11.10
CA ILE A 410 10.27 -11.29 -11.91
C ILE A 410 11.45 -10.71 -11.16
N ALA A 411 11.34 -10.44 -9.86
CA ALA A 411 12.46 -9.93 -9.05
C ALA A 411 13.66 -10.88 -9.06
N VAL A 412 13.41 -12.17 -8.80
CA VAL A 412 14.43 -13.23 -8.85
C VAL A 412 15.04 -13.29 -10.25
N LYS A 413 14.19 -13.36 -11.29
CA LYS A 413 14.68 -13.44 -12.67
C LYS A 413 15.53 -12.23 -13.07
N ALA A 414 15.07 -11.02 -12.76
CA ALA A 414 15.75 -9.77 -13.06
C ALA A 414 17.10 -9.66 -12.34
N TYR A 415 17.16 -9.98 -11.04
CA TYR A 415 18.40 -9.95 -10.25
C TYR A 415 19.50 -10.85 -10.82
N HIS A 416 19.11 -11.99 -11.40
CA HIS A 416 20.01 -13.01 -11.93
C HIS A 416 20.31 -12.89 -13.43
N THR A 417 19.57 -12.06 -14.16
CA THR A 417 19.69 -11.93 -15.62
C THR A 417 20.25 -10.59 -16.04
N LEU A 418 19.81 -9.50 -15.40
CA LEU A 418 20.23 -8.14 -15.78
C LEU A 418 21.72 -7.93 -15.49
N THR A 419 22.42 -7.23 -16.37
CA THR A 419 23.86 -6.93 -16.20
C THR A 419 24.10 -5.62 -15.46
N ASP A 420 23.21 -4.63 -15.63
CA ASP A 420 23.34 -3.34 -14.94
C ASP A 420 23.18 -3.52 -13.42
N ALA A 421 24.21 -3.10 -12.67
CA ALA A 421 24.26 -3.28 -11.23
C ALA A 421 23.11 -2.57 -10.49
N PHE A 422 22.71 -1.38 -10.98
CA PHE A 422 21.63 -0.61 -10.38
C PHE A 422 20.29 -1.32 -10.58
N GLU A 423 20.01 -1.85 -11.77
CA GLU A 423 18.77 -2.59 -12.04
C GLU A 423 18.67 -3.89 -11.23
N ARG A 424 19.78 -4.62 -11.06
CA ARG A 424 19.84 -5.77 -10.15
C ARG A 424 19.53 -5.36 -8.72
N SER A 425 20.14 -4.27 -8.26
CA SER A 425 19.91 -3.72 -6.92
C SER A 425 18.47 -3.25 -6.74
N LEU A 426 17.89 -2.62 -7.76
CA LEU A 426 16.50 -2.19 -7.79
C LEU A 426 15.56 -3.40 -7.69
N ALA A 427 15.83 -4.49 -8.41
CA ALA A 427 15.01 -5.70 -8.38
C ALA A 427 14.95 -6.33 -6.99
N ILE A 428 16.10 -6.49 -6.32
CA ILE A 428 16.14 -7.06 -4.97
C ILE A 428 15.56 -6.10 -3.93
N THR A 429 15.82 -4.80 -4.03
CA THR A 429 15.20 -3.79 -3.14
C THR A 429 13.67 -3.79 -3.29
N ALA A 430 13.15 -3.82 -4.52
CA ALA A 430 11.72 -3.89 -4.77
C ALA A 430 11.09 -5.17 -4.19
N ALA A 431 11.77 -6.32 -4.28
CA ALA A 431 11.31 -7.57 -3.66
C ALA A 431 11.26 -7.48 -2.14
N VAL A 432 12.29 -6.88 -1.53
CA VAL A 432 12.34 -6.67 -0.07
C VAL A 432 11.19 -5.78 0.40
N ILE A 433 10.91 -4.68 -0.31
CA ILE A 433 9.78 -3.81 0.05
C ILE A 433 8.44 -4.55 -0.17
N LEU A 434 8.30 -5.31 -1.25
CA LEU A 434 7.10 -6.10 -1.50
C LEU A 434 6.85 -7.13 -0.40
N SER A 435 7.89 -7.82 0.09
CA SER A 435 7.72 -8.77 1.19
C SER A 435 7.35 -8.09 2.51
N MET A 436 7.89 -6.90 2.80
CA MET A 436 7.46 -6.08 3.93
C MET A 436 5.97 -5.71 3.82
N ILE A 437 5.51 -5.27 2.64
CA ILE A 437 4.09 -4.96 2.41
C ILE A 437 3.22 -6.21 2.60
N VAL A 438 3.63 -7.37 2.07
CA VAL A 438 2.93 -8.64 2.28
C VAL A 438 2.85 -8.98 3.78
N THR A 439 3.96 -8.86 4.52
CA THR A 439 4.01 -9.15 5.96
C THR A 439 3.10 -8.21 6.76
N LEU A 440 3.09 -6.90 6.47
CA LEU A 440 2.17 -5.96 7.10
C LEU A 440 0.70 -6.38 6.87
N ASN A 441 0.38 -6.79 5.65
CA ASN A 441 -0.97 -7.13 5.22
C ASN A 441 -1.45 -8.54 5.66
N LEU A 442 -0.61 -9.31 6.34
CA LEU A 442 -1.04 -10.53 7.05
C LEU A 442 -1.78 -10.19 8.36
N LEU A 443 -1.51 -9.02 8.95
CA LEU A 443 -2.06 -8.59 10.24
C LEU A 443 -2.80 -7.24 10.15
N SER A 444 -2.95 -6.72 8.93
CA SER A 444 -3.59 -5.44 8.59
C SER A 444 -4.02 -5.47 7.12
N ASP A 445 -4.53 -4.36 6.63
CA ASP A 445 -5.10 -4.15 5.30
C ASP A 445 -4.58 -2.83 4.69
N LEU A 446 -3.31 -2.55 4.94
CA LEU A 446 -2.67 -1.28 4.61
C LEU A 446 -2.56 -1.00 3.11
N ILE A 447 -2.71 -2.00 2.23
CA ILE A 447 -2.79 -1.74 0.78
C ILE A 447 -3.98 -0.83 0.42
N GLU A 448 -5.00 -0.75 1.28
CA GLU A 448 -6.13 0.16 1.13
C GLU A 448 -5.86 1.60 1.57
N THR A 449 -4.71 1.89 2.19
CA THR A 449 -4.35 3.27 2.57
C THR A 449 -3.62 3.98 1.44
N ASP A 450 -3.78 5.30 1.37
CA ASP A 450 -2.98 6.22 0.54
C ASP A 450 -1.49 5.86 0.59
N LYS A 451 -0.95 5.63 1.77
CA LYS A 451 0.50 5.45 1.98
C LYS A 451 1.02 4.15 1.39
N ILE A 452 0.54 3.01 1.90
CA ILE A 452 1.07 1.70 1.50
C ILE A 452 0.52 1.27 0.14
N GLY A 453 -0.72 1.62 -0.19
CA GLY A 453 -1.30 1.44 -1.52
C GLY A 453 -0.45 2.10 -2.60
N SER A 454 -0.02 3.36 -2.39
CA SER A 454 0.84 4.08 -3.34
C SER A 454 2.16 3.34 -3.59
N ILE A 455 2.84 2.88 -2.53
CA ILE A 455 4.10 2.14 -2.67
C ILE A 455 3.87 0.80 -3.37
N TYR A 456 2.80 0.07 -3.02
CA TYR A 456 2.45 -1.20 -3.66
C TYR A 456 2.26 -1.07 -5.19
N PHE A 457 1.45 -0.12 -5.63
CA PHE A 457 1.20 0.10 -7.06
C PHE A 457 2.44 0.67 -7.79
N LEU A 458 3.25 1.48 -7.11
CA LEU A 458 4.53 1.94 -7.66
C LEU A 458 5.49 0.77 -7.89
N LEU A 459 5.59 -0.17 -6.95
CA LEU A 459 6.38 -1.40 -7.10
C LEU A 459 5.89 -2.25 -8.27
N LEU A 460 4.57 -2.37 -8.46
CA LEU A 460 4.01 -3.09 -9.62
C LEU A 460 4.49 -2.49 -10.95
N GLY A 461 4.48 -1.16 -11.08
CA GLY A 461 5.06 -0.47 -12.24
C GLY A 461 6.56 -0.75 -12.42
N ILE A 462 7.33 -0.80 -11.32
CA ILE A 462 8.76 -1.14 -11.34
C ILE A 462 8.98 -2.59 -11.82
N PHE A 463 8.22 -3.56 -11.32
CA PHE A 463 8.35 -4.95 -11.74
C PHE A 463 7.95 -5.16 -13.21
N ILE A 464 6.92 -4.47 -13.70
CA ILE A 464 6.56 -4.49 -15.13
C ILE A 464 7.76 -4.02 -15.99
N ARG A 465 8.40 -2.90 -15.61
CA ARG A 465 9.61 -2.41 -16.29
C ARG A 465 10.76 -3.42 -16.23
N LEU A 466 11.05 -3.98 -15.05
CA LEU A 466 12.12 -4.96 -14.88
C LEU A 466 11.86 -6.22 -15.73
N GLN A 467 10.61 -6.66 -15.87
CA GLN A 467 10.26 -7.79 -16.72
C GLN A 467 10.59 -7.51 -18.18
N VAL A 468 10.24 -6.33 -18.70
CA VAL A 468 10.52 -5.93 -20.08
C VAL A 468 12.02 -5.92 -20.33
N LYS A 469 12.80 -5.22 -19.48
CA LYS A 469 14.27 -5.18 -19.59
C LYS A 469 14.92 -6.56 -19.54
N THR A 470 14.41 -7.43 -18.67
CA THR A 470 14.90 -8.81 -18.55
C THR A 470 14.67 -9.59 -19.85
N LYS A 471 13.51 -9.42 -20.50
CA LYS A 471 13.21 -10.06 -21.79
C LYS A 471 14.10 -9.52 -22.91
N GLU A 472 14.27 -8.19 -22.99
CA GLU A 472 15.13 -7.53 -23.99
C GLU A 472 16.57 -8.04 -23.91
N GLN A 473 17.15 -8.07 -22.71
CA GLN A 473 18.52 -8.56 -22.54
C GLN A 473 18.68 -10.05 -22.87
N GLN A 474 17.67 -10.88 -22.56
CA GLN A 474 17.69 -12.30 -22.96
C GLN A 474 17.65 -12.46 -24.48
N SER A 475 16.88 -11.64 -25.20
CA SER A 475 16.87 -11.67 -26.66
C SER A 475 18.19 -11.23 -27.28
N THR A 476 18.87 -10.23 -26.70
CA THR A 476 20.18 -9.77 -27.18
C THR A 476 21.29 -10.81 -26.97
N VAL A 477 21.21 -11.65 -25.95
CA VAL A 477 22.21 -12.71 -25.69
C VAL A 477 22.00 -13.93 -26.61
N LEU A 478 20.79 -14.13 -27.13
CA LEU A 478 20.45 -15.23 -28.03
C LEU A 478 20.70 -14.91 -29.52
N GLN A 479 20.86 -13.64 -29.86
CA GLN A 479 21.29 -13.14 -31.17
C GLN A 479 22.81 -12.99 -31.19
#